data_AF-A0A7S8CCB8-F1
#
_entry.id   AF-A0A7S8CCB8-F1
#
_cell.length_a   1.000
_cell.length_b   1.000
_cell.length_c   1.000
_cell.angle_alpha   90.00
_cell.angle_beta   90.00
_cell.angle_gamma   90.00
#
_symmetry.space_group_name_H-M   'P 1'
#
loop_
_entity.id
_entity.type
_entity.pdbx_description
1 polymer ?
#
loop_
_entity_poly.entity_id
_entity_poly.type
_entity_poly.pdbx_seq_one_letter_code
_entity_poly.pdbx_strand_id
1 'polypeptide(L)'
;MGKSSNRKKQRRESNHSTIPEHKRQGKKLIPPFQQIEKLKKLSWSNDRLPENIWVALIVSLHEREEAIHIIKQICEFFGRLKEEFRPNDLSISSIGALNDDIFNRFLDFIENKVGIMDTLKPLALFESIPAKDKWRNSLNIEDVSIEWEKLFITVAKCYDHQSQEATDCRWSKLYYYLITGKLQLPTRDMVNQILNYPNVGDMRSVRPFIRSMEMTMDMMPDGKVIESDWKKQFWQQGLEDTQCWKLGIELSQQKESKINGENLENVKQGLKDHFYLTNKSTDIDAKHDTIFGLVMYCLEIIEEMNSGENNTSILSRMGLRTITECYITLAYLCHQDNAEMWQAYRVYGSGQAKLAFLKLEQIEQKPKYVDIDTLRSLAGEDQWEEFVEINLGHWESTNLRKMSDTAGVKEDYNSFYDWTSGFAHGQWAAVRNTTYDTCGNPMHRLHRIPKEKSDLNDVTEDAKTLCNKMLDLMNSQYPDFSLRLT
;
A
#
# COMPACT_ATOMS: atom_id res chain seq x y z
N MET A 1 4.04 0.06 48.01
CA MET A 1 4.74 0.81 46.95
C MET A 1 5.00 -0.13 45.80
N GLY A 2 4.04 -0.19 44.86
CA GLY A 2 3.93 -1.25 43.86
C GLY A 2 4.43 -0.83 42.49
N LYS A 3 5.37 -1.62 41.97
CA LYS A 3 5.54 -2.05 40.57
C LYS A 3 4.94 -1.13 39.50
N SER A 4 5.73 -0.17 39.01
CA SER A 4 5.51 0.41 37.67
C SER A 4 5.82 -0.65 36.62
N SER A 5 4.76 -1.32 36.18
CA SER A 5 4.74 -2.34 35.14
C SER A 5 5.45 -1.87 33.86
N ASN A 6 6.45 -2.66 33.46
CA ASN A 6 7.16 -2.67 32.19
C ASN A 6 6.20 -2.74 30.98
N ARG A 7 5.67 -1.59 30.54
CA ARG A 7 5.04 -1.44 29.21
C ARG A 7 6.03 -0.88 28.18
N LYS A 8 7.24 -1.44 28.09
CA LYS A 8 8.01 -1.42 26.84
C LYS A 8 7.74 -2.74 26.11
N LYS A 9 6.57 -2.81 25.47
CA LYS A 9 6.28 -3.83 24.46
C LYS A 9 7.40 -3.72 23.42
N GLN A 10 8.18 -4.79 23.23
CA GLN A 10 9.18 -4.91 22.18
C GLN A 10 8.53 -4.51 20.84
N ARG A 11 8.78 -3.28 20.37
CA ARG A 11 8.54 -2.92 18.99
C ARG A 11 9.54 -3.78 18.20
N ARG A 12 9.03 -4.74 17.41
CA ARG A 12 9.84 -5.37 16.36
C ARG A 12 10.54 -4.24 15.61
N GLU A 13 11.86 -4.33 15.43
CA GLU A 13 12.60 -3.38 14.60
C GLU A 13 11.91 -3.35 13.23
N SER A 14 11.16 -2.28 12.97
CA SER A 14 10.37 -2.17 11.76
C SER A 14 11.24 -1.56 10.67
N ASN A 15 11.31 -2.18 9.49
CA ASN A 15 12.04 -1.68 8.32
C ASN A 15 11.39 -0.44 7.67
N HIS A 16 10.66 0.38 8.42
CA HIS A 16 9.97 1.58 7.93
C HIS A 16 10.25 2.77 8.85
N SER A 17 10.34 3.96 8.26
CA SER A 17 10.47 5.21 9.02
C SER A 17 9.16 5.59 9.69
N THR A 18 9.24 6.03 10.93
CA THR A 18 8.20 6.65 11.73
C THR A 18 7.87 8.06 11.24
N ILE A 19 6.70 8.59 11.64
CA ILE A 19 6.28 9.96 11.28
C ILE A 19 7.33 11.02 11.68
N PRO A 20 7.91 11.00 12.91
CA PRO A 20 8.94 11.98 13.30
C PRO A 20 10.21 11.97 12.45
N GLU A 21 10.53 10.85 11.80
CA GLU A 21 11.69 10.74 10.91
C GLU A 21 11.44 11.38 9.53
N HIS A 22 10.19 11.71 9.20
CA HIS A 22 9.87 12.45 7.99
C HIS A 22 10.07 13.95 8.18
N LYS A 23 10.78 14.60 7.25
CA LYS A 23 10.98 16.04 7.28
C LYS A 23 9.79 16.75 6.65
N ARG A 24 9.13 17.63 7.41
CA ARG A 24 8.07 18.48 6.87
C ARG A 24 8.67 19.57 5.97
N GLN A 25 8.19 19.65 4.74
CA GLN A 25 8.49 20.74 3.80
C GLN A 25 7.16 21.25 3.21
N GLY A 26 6.74 22.44 3.65
CA GLY A 26 5.41 22.99 3.33
C GLY A 26 4.28 22.05 3.77
N LYS A 27 3.49 21.57 2.81
CA LYS A 27 2.39 20.62 3.00
C LYS A 27 2.78 19.14 2.82
N LYS A 28 4.07 18.83 2.63
CA LYS A 28 4.57 17.46 2.40
C LYS A 28 5.37 16.95 3.60
N LEU A 29 5.26 15.65 3.86
CA LEU A 29 6.17 14.91 4.72
C LEU A 29 7.14 14.12 3.82
N ILE A 30 8.42 14.44 3.89
CA ILE A 30 9.45 13.83 3.03
C ILE A 30 10.15 12.70 3.78
N PRO A 31 10.10 11.45 3.29
CA PRO A 31 10.74 10.31 3.96
C PRO A 31 12.27 10.43 3.91
N PRO A 32 13.01 9.84 4.87
CA PRO A 32 14.47 9.98 5.00
C PRO A 32 15.26 9.79 3.69
N PHE A 33 14.99 8.71 2.94
CA PHE A 33 15.72 8.42 1.71
C PHE A 33 15.52 9.43 0.58
N GLN A 34 14.37 10.12 0.53
CA GLN A 34 14.13 11.15 -0.47
C GLN A 34 14.83 12.48 -0.15
N GLN A 35 15.41 12.60 1.05
CA GLN A 35 16.17 13.78 1.46
C GLN A 35 17.62 13.74 0.96
N ILE A 36 18.08 12.60 0.44
CA ILE A 36 19.44 12.44 -0.11
C ILE A 36 19.47 12.99 -1.54
N GLU A 37 20.21 14.07 -1.75
CA GLU A 37 20.38 14.68 -3.07
C GLU A 37 21.09 13.73 -4.05
N LYS A 38 20.67 13.76 -5.32
CA LYS A 38 21.24 12.96 -6.43
C LYS A 38 21.11 11.43 -6.29
N LEU A 39 20.29 10.93 -5.37
CA LEU A 39 19.97 9.51 -5.31
C LEU A 39 19.21 9.07 -6.58
N LYS A 40 19.88 8.36 -7.50
CA LYS A 40 19.21 7.73 -8.65
C LYS A 40 18.40 6.53 -8.16
N LYS A 41 17.13 6.47 -8.59
CA LYS A 41 16.25 5.33 -8.33
C LYS A 41 16.43 4.32 -9.46
N LEU A 42 17.13 3.22 -9.18
CA LEU A 42 17.18 2.04 -10.05
C LEU A 42 16.39 0.92 -9.38
N SER A 43 15.51 0.26 -10.13
CA SER A 43 14.71 -0.85 -9.64
C SER A 43 15.41 -2.16 -9.91
N TRP A 44 15.60 -2.98 -8.87
CA TRP A 44 16.11 -4.33 -9.05
C TRP A 44 15.19 -5.15 -9.96
N SER A 45 13.92 -5.27 -9.59
CA SER A 45 12.97 -6.09 -10.31
C SER A 45 12.75 -5.58 -11.73
N ASN A 46 12.57 -4.27 -11.94
CA ASN A 46 12.25 -3.78 -13.28
C ASN A 46 13.48 -3.69 -14.19
N ASP A 47 14.63 -3.26 -13.65
CA ASP A 47 15.76 -2.84 -14.48
C ASP A 47 16.95 -3.81 -14.43
N ARG A 48 17.14 -4.55 -13.34
CA ARG A 48 18.31 -5.42 -13.13
C ARG A 48 18.03 -6.88 -13.34
N LEU A 49 16.92 -7.38 -12.80
CA LEU A 49 16.57 -8.80 -12.88
C LEU A 49 16.49 -9.29 -14.34
N PRO A 50 15.87 -8.57 -15.30
CA PRO A 50 15.87 -8.99 -16.70
C PRO A 50 17.29 -9.12 -17.29
N GLU A 51 18.21 -8.21 -16.92
CA GLU A 51 19.61 -8.28 -17.38
C GLU A 51 20.37 -9.43 -16.74
N ASN A 52 20.02 -9.79 -15.51
CA ASN A 52 20.67 -10.86 -14.75
C ASN A 52 19.93 -12.19 -14.89
N ILE A 53 18.95 -12.32 -15.79
CA ILE A 53 18.03 -13.47 -15.81
C ILE A 53 18.76 -14.81 -15.94
N TRP A 54 19.85 -14.88 -16.71
CA TRP A 54 20.63 -16.10 -16.86
C TRP A 54 21.40 -16.48 -15.58
N VAL A 55 21.93 -15.50 -14.85
CA VAL A 55 22.50 -15.73 -13.51
C VAL A 55 21.40 -16.08 -12.52
N ALA A 56 20.23 -15.45 -12.63
CA ALA A 56 19.07 -15.71 -11.80
C ALA A 56 18.61 -17.16 -11.95
N LEU A 57 18.60 -17.71 -13.18
CA LEU A 57 18.30 -19.11 -13.44
C LEU A 57 19.27 -20.03 -12.70
N ILE A 58 20.57 -19.74 -12.73
CA ILE A 58 21.59 -20.52 -12.02
C ILE A 58 21.34 -20.49 -10.50
N VAL A 59 21.17 -19.31 -9.89
CA VAL A 59 20.99 -19.21 -8.43
C VAL A 59 19.64 -19.74 -7.94
N SER A 60 18.63 -19.81 -8.81
CA SER A 60 17.27 -20.20 -8.42
C SER A 60 16.98 -21.68 -8.61
N LEU A 61 17.69 -22.34 -9.53
CA LEU A 61 17.45 -23.73 -9.95
C LEU A 61 18.52 -24.71 -9.45
N HIS A 62 19.58 -24.22 -8.81
CA HIS A 62 20.64 -25.03 -8.19
C HIS A 62 20.68 -24.81 -6.68
N GLU A 63 21.29 -25.76 -5.97
CA GLU A 63 21.66 -25.51 -4.58
C GLU A 63 22.64 -24.35 -4.49
N ARG A 64 22.54 -23.56 -3.42
CA ARG A 64 23.22 -22.27 -3.34
C ARG A 64 24.74 -22.37 -3.52
N GLU A 65 25.38 -23.35 -2.88
CA GLU A 65 26.83 -23.54 -2.97
C GLU A 65 27.27 -23.91 -4.40
N GLU A 66 26.49 -24.77 -5.06
CA GLU A 66 26.71 -25.16 -6.46
C GLU A 66 26.53 -23.97 -7.40
N ALA A 67 25.46 -23.20 -7.24
CA ALA A 67 25.23 -21.98 -8.02
C ALA A 67 26.39 -20.98 -7.90
N ILE A 68 26.88 -20.75 -6.68
CA ILE A 68 28.03 -19.87 -6.42
C ILE A 68 29.29 -20.44 -7.08
N HIS A 69 29.52 -21.75 -7.01
CA HIS A 69 30.66 -22.39 -7.66
C HIS A 69 30.61 -22.24 -9.18
N ILE A 70 29.46 -22.52 -9.80
CA ILE A 70 29.20 -22.35 -11.23
C ILE A 70 29.51 -20.91 -11.67
N ILE A 71 28.99 -19.93 -10.93
CA ILE A 71 29.23 -18.50 -11.22
C ILE A 71 30.72 -18.16 -11.16
N LYS A 72 31.47 -18.70 -10.17
CA LYS A 72 32.93 -18.48 -10.09
C LYS A 72 33.64 -19.04 -11.32
N GLN A 73 33.33 -20.27 -11.73
CA GLN A 73 33.91 -20.90 -12.91
C GLN A 73 33.67 -20.06 -14.18
N ILE A 74 32.47 -19.53 -14.34
CA ILE A 74 32.11 -18.67 -15.48
C ILE A 74 32.87 -17.34 -15.43
N CYS A 75 32.95 -16.71 -14.26
CA CYS A 75 33.73 -15.48 -14.08
C CYS A 75 35.21 -15.73 -14.43
N GLU A 76 35.78 -16.83 -13.96
CA GLU A 76 37.16 -17.22 -14.23
C GLU A 76 37.41 -17.51 -15.72
N PHE A 77 36.47 -18.15 -16.42
CA PHE A 77 36.53 -18.32 -17.87
C PHE A 77 36.72 -16.97 -18.57
N PHE A 78 35.87 -15.99 -18.27
CA PHE A 78 36.00 -14.65 -18.84
C PHE A 78 37.27 -13.93 -18.35
N GLY A 79 37.67 -14.13 -17.09
CA GLY A 79 38.89 -13.54 -16.52
C GLY A 79 40.17 -13.97 -17.24
N ARG A 80 40.19 -15.17 -17.83
CA ARG A 80 41.32 -15.69 -18.64
C ARG A 80 41.39 -15.14 -20.05
N LEU A 81 40.31 -14.53 -20.57
CA LEU A 81 40.33 -13.87 -21.87
C LEU A 81 41.15 -12.58 -21.79
N LYS A 82 41.66 -12.11 -22.94
CA LYS A 82 42.23 -10.75 -23.03
C LYS A 82 41.12 -9.72 -22.83
N GLU A 83 41.47 -8.56 -22.29
CA GLU A 83 40.52 -7.52 -21.87
C GLU A 83 39.57 -7.11 -23.00
N GLU A 84 40.06 -6.98 -24.24
CA GLU A 84 39.25 -6.60 -25.41
C GLU A 84 38.19 -7.64 -25.82
N PHE A 85 38.30 -8.88 -25.33
CA PHE A 85 37.37 -9.98 -25.62
C PHE A 85 36.42 -10.29 -24.47
N ARG A 86 36.56 -9.60 -23.34
CA ARG A 86 35.71 -9.80 -22.17
C ARG A 86 34.38 -9.07 -22.36
N PRO A 87 33.26 -9.63 -21.83
CA PRO A 87 32.05 -8.84 -21.73
C PRO A 87 32.27 -7.65 -20.76
N ASN A 88 31.49 -6.58 -20.91
CA ASN A 88 31.63 -5.43 -20.01
C ASN A 88 31.23 -5.80 -18.57
N ASP A 89 30.15 -6.56 -18.44
CA ASP A 89 29.66 -7.17 -17.23
C ASP A 89 28.94 -8.49 -17.54
N LEU A 90 28.32 -9.09 -16.52
CA LEU A 90 27.56 -10.33 -16.66
C LEU A 90 26.10 -10.11 -17.06
N SER A 91 25.71 -8.94 -17.59
CA SER A 91 24.34 -8.77 -18.10
C SER A 91 24.13 -9.59 -19.39
N ILE A 92 22.91 -10.07 -19.61
CA ILE A 92 22.55 -10.77 -20.85
C ILE A 92 22.80 -9.89 -22.09
N SER A 93 22.63 -8.57 -21.97
CA SER A 93 22.99 -7.62 -23.03
C SER A 93 24.50 -7.61 -23.31
N SER A 94 25.35 -7.59 -22.28
CA SER A 94 26.82 -7.67 -22.45
C SER A 94 27.26 -9.02 -23.02
N ILE A 95 26.65 -10.12 -22.60
CA ILE A 95 26.94 -11.45 -23.15
C ILE A 95 26.49 -11.53 -24.61
N GLY A 96 25.32 -10.99 -24.94
CA GLY A 96 24.81 -10.95 -26.31
C GLY A 96 25.65 -10.10 -27.27
N ALA A 97 26.42 -9.14 -26.74
CA ALA A 97 27.33 -8.28 -27.50
C ALA A 97 28.70 -8.92 -27.79
N LEU A 98 28.98 -10.13 -27.27
CA LEU A 98 30.21 -10.85 -27.59
C LEU A 98 30.27 -11.21 -29.08
N ASN A 99 31.47 -11.13 -29.65
CA ASN A 99 31.70 -11.62 -31.01
C ASN A 99 31.44 -13.14 -31.10
N ASP A 100 31.24 -13.64 -32.31
CA ASP A 100 30.81 -15.03 -32.54
C ASP A 100 31.78 -16.08 -32.03
N ASP A 101 33.10 -15.89 -32.21
CA ASP A 101 34.12 -16.81 -31.70
C ASP A 101 34.06 -16.95 -30.18
N ILE A 102 34.04 -15.83 -29.47
CA ILE A 102 34.02 -15.82 -28.01
C ILE A 102 32.69 -16.35 -27.47
N PHE A 103 31.58 -16.01 -28.12
CA PHE A 103 30.26 -16.53 -27.72
C PHE A 103 30.19 -18.06 -27.89
N ASN A 104 30.68 -18.59 -29.01
CA ASN A 104 30.69 -20.03 -29.25
C ASN A 104 31.61 -20.77 -28.26
N ARG A 105 32.78 -20.21 -27.95
CA ARG A 105 33.68 -20.75 -26.90
C ARG A 105 33.04 -20.69 -25.52
N PHE A 106 32.24 -19.68 -25.24
CA PHE A 106 31.48 -19.58 -24.01
C PHE A 106 30.39 -20.66 -23.94
N LEU A 107 29.62 -20.86 -25.01
CA LEU A 107 28.63 -21.95 -25.08
C LEU A 107 29.28 -23.33 -24.92
N ASP A 108 30.38 -23.59 -25.61
CA ASP A 108 31.16 -24.84 -25.47
C ASP A 108 31.63 -25.06 -24.03
N PHE A 109 32.10 -24.00 -23.35
CA PHE A 109 32.46 -24.06 -21.94
C PHE A 109 31.26 -24.39 -21.05
N ILE A 110 30.11 -23.74 -21.29
CA ILE A 110 28.88 -23.98 -20.54
C ILE A 110 28.38 -25.41 -20.72
N GLU A 111 28.45 -25.96 -21.93
CA GLU A 111 28.02 -27.33 -22.24
C GLU A 111 29.00 -28.37 -21.69
N ASN A 112 30.28 -28.26 -22.04
CA ASN A 112 31.26 -29.34 -21.85
C ASN A 112 32.05 -29.25 -20.54
N LYS A 113 32.05 -28.11 -19.85
CA LYS A 113 32.75 -27.94 -18.57
C LYS A 113 31.82 -27.68 -17.39
N VAL A 114 30.79 -26.85 -17.58
CA VAL A 114 29.89 -26.48 -16.49
C VAL A 114 28.66 -27.41 -16.45
N GLY A 115 28.11 -27.79 -17.60
CA GLY A 115 26.99 -28.73 -17.70
C GLY A 115 25.62 -28.14 -17.36
N ILE A 116 25.39 -26.84 -17.62
CA ILE A 116 24.15 -26.14 -17.21
C ILE A 116 23.23 -25.75 -18.37
N MET A 117 23.35 -26.40 -19.53
CA MET A 117 22.54 -26.07 -20.71
C MET A 117 21.03 -26.17 -20.41
N ASP A 118 20.60 -27.20 -19.67
CA ASP A 118 19.20 -27.36 -19.25
C ASP A 118 18.67 -26.24 -18.34
N THR A 119 19.56 -25.60 -17.58
CA THR A 119 19.23 -24.45 -16.72
C THR A 119 18.97 -23.20 -17.55
N LEU A 120 19.66 -23.06 -18.68
CA LEU A 120 19.60 -21.88 -19.54
C LEU A 120 18.53 -21.98 -20.64
N LYS A 121 17.94 -23.16 -20.87
CA LYS A 121 16.85 -23.38 -21.84
C LYS A 121 15.76 -22.30 -21.84
N PRO A 122 15.31 -21.72 -20.70
CA PRO A 122 14.29 -20.69 -20.73
C PRO A 122 14.67 -19.41 -21.48
N LEU A 123 15.97 -19.15 -21.69
CA LEU A 123 16.43 -18.02 -22.49
C LEU A 123 15.96 -18.10 -23.95
N ALA A 124 15.78 -19.31 -24.50
CA ALA A 124 15.36 -19.49 -25.89
C ALA A 124 13.87 -19.18 -26.13
N LEU A 125 13.06 -19.04 -25.07
CA LEU A 125 11.67 -18.60 -25.15
C LEU A 125 11.55 -17.18 -25.69
N PHE A 126 12.52 -16.31 -25.38
CA PHE A 126 12.38 -14.88 -25.63
C PHE A 126 12.67 -14.47 -27.08
N GLU A 127 11.76 -13.71 -27.69
CA GLU A 127 11.85 -13.30 -29.09
C GLU A 127 12.83 -12.15 -29.33
N SER A 128 13.10 -11.35 -28.32
CA SER A 128 13.98 -10.16 -28.41
C SER A 128 15.22 -10.24 -27.51
N ILE A 129 15.58 -11.45 -27.06
CA ILE A 129 16.77 -11.63 -26.24
C ILE A 129 18.05 -11.27 -27.00
N PRO A 130 19.03 -10.59 -26.37
CA PRO A 130 20.34 -10.38 -26.96
C PRO A 130 20.98 -11.70 -27.41
N ALA A 131 21.51 -11.73 -28.64
CA ALA A 131 22.04 -12.93 -29.30
C ALA A 131 21.02 -14.09 -29.45
N LYS A 132 19.76 -13.78 -29.67
CA LYS A 132 18.64 -14.71 -29.91
C LYS A 132 19.01 -15.97 -30.70
N ASP A 133 19.53 -15.81 -31.92
CA ASP A 133 19.79 -16.95 -32.81
C ASP A 133 20.81 -17.91 -32.21
N LYS A 134 21.83 -17.39 -31.52
CA LYS A 134 22.84 -18.22 -30.85
C LYS A 134 22.24 -19.03 -29.71
N TRP A 135 21.39 -18.41 -28.89
CA TRP A 135 20.68 -19.10 -27.82
C TRP A 135 19.75 -20.18 -28.37
N ARG A 136 18.89 -19.85 -29.35
CA ARG A 136 17.94 -20.82 -29.95
C ARG A 136 18.61 -21.99 -30.65
N ASN A 137 19.72 -21.75 -31.33
CA ASN A 137 20.46 -22.81 -32.00
C ASN A 137 21.14 -23.78 -31.02
N SER A 138 21.40 -23.34 -29.78
CA SER A 138 22.13 -24.11 -28.77
C SER A 138 21.22 -24.71 -27.70
N LEU A 139 20.04 -24.13 -27.48
CA LEU A 139 19.10 -24.51 -26.43
C LEU A 139 17.85 -25.12 -27.05
N ASN A 140 17.79 -26.45 -27.10
CA ASN A 140 16.61 -27.17 -27.59
C ASN A 140 15.50 -27.20 -26.52
N ILE A 141 14.32 -26.66 -26.83
CA ILE A 141 13.15 -26.70 -25.95
C ILE A 141 12.26 -27.87 -26.38
N GLU A 142 12.08 -28.82 -25.46
CA GLU A 142 11.16 -29.95 -25.65
C GLU A 142 9.73 -29.60 -25.21
N ASP A 143 9.61 -28.95 -24.04
CA ASP A 143 8.34 -28.53 -23.47
C ASP A 143 8.41 -27.06 -23.03
N VAL A 144 7.71 -26.21 -23.76
CA VAL A 144 7.62 -24.77 -23.50
C VAL A 144 7.05 -24.47 -22.10
N SER A 145 6.13 -25.29 -21.59
CA SER A 145 5.49 -25.08 -20.29
C SER A 145 6.49 -25.25 -19.14
N ILE A 146 7.35 -26.26 -19.21
CA ILE A 146 8.38 -26.52 -18.20
C ILE A 146 9.38 -25.35 -18.13
N GLU A 147 9.76 -24.81 -19.30
CA GLU A 147 10.70 -23.68 -19.35
C GLU A 147 10.08 -22.38 -18.82
N TRP A 148 8.78 -22.15 -19.01
CA TRP A 148 8.06 -21.06 -18.33
C TRP A 148 7.98 -21.25 -16.82
N GLU A 149 7.76 -22.47 -16.34
CA GLU A 149 7.73 -22.76 -14.89
C GLU A 149 9.07 -22.43 -14.22
N LYS A 150 10.19 -22.79 -14.85
CA LYS A 150 11.54 -22.40 -14.41
C LYS A 150 11.69 -20.88 -14.30
N LEU A 151 11.14 -20.11 -15.24
CA LEU A 151 11.14 -18.64 -15.17
C LEU A 151 10.26 -18.11 -14.05
N PHE A 152 9.08 -18.69 -13.82
CA PHE A 152 8.22 -18.30 -12.70
C PHE A 152 8.94 -18.47 -11.37
N ILE A 153 9.55 -19.64 -11.14
CA ILE A 153 10.33 -19.92 -9.93
C ILE A 153 11.49 -18.92 -9.79
N THR A 154 12.23 -18.71 -10.86
CA THR A 154 13.40 -17.83 -10.89
C THR A 154 13.05 -16.39 -10.58
N VAL A 155 12.06 -15.84 -11.28
CA VAL A 155 11.61 -14.47 -11.08
C VAL A 155 10.99 -14.30 -9.70
N ALA A 156 10.21 -15.27 -9.19
CA ALA A 156 9.65 -15.20 -7.85
C ALA A 156 10.72 -15.15 -6.75
N LYS A 157 11.72 -16.06 -6.79
CA LYS A 157 12.82 -16.09 -5.81
C LYS A 157 13.69 -14.84 -5.86
N CYS A 158 13.86 -14.26 -7.05
CA CYS A 158 14.66 -13.05 -7.25
C CYS A 158 13.86 -11.74 -7.20
N TYR A 159 12.54 -11.77 -7.00
CA TYR A 159 11.71 -10.56 -7.12
C TYR A 159 12.01 -9.54 -6.02
N ASP A 160 12.10 -10.02 -4.77
CA ASP A 160 12.47 -9.18 -3.63
C ASP A 160 13.96 -8.81 -3.72
N HIS A 161 14.24 -7.51 -3.79
CA HIS A 161 15.59 -6.99 -3.89
C HIS A 161 16.46 -7.30 -2.66
N GLN A 162 15.86 -7.76 -1.56
CA GLN A 162 16.56 -8.17 -0.33
C GLN A 162 16.72 -9.68 -0.20
N SER A 163 16.18 -10.47 -1.14
CA SER A 163 16.30 -11.94 -1.09
C SER A 163 17.75 -12.40 -1.19
N GLN A 164 17.98 -13.65 -0.77
CA GLN A 164 19.28 -14.27 -0.88
C GLN A 164 19.69 -14.39 -2.36
N GLU A 165 18.78 -14.84 -3.20
CA GLU A 165 18.96 -15.07 -4.63
C GLU A 165 19.24 -13.77 -5.37
N ALA A 166 18.51 -12.69 -5.05
CA ALA A 166 18.80 -11.37 -5.60
C ALA A 166 20.19 -10.86 -5.17
N THR A 167 20.61 -11.15 -3.94
CA THR A 167 21.95 -10.78 -3.46
C THR A 167 23.04 -11.61 -4.13
N ASP A 168 22.83 -12.91 -4.32
CA ASP A 168 23.77 -13.82 -4.97
C ASP A 168 23.94 -13.45 -6.46
N CYS A 169 22.86 -13.05 -7.14
CA CYS A 169 22.93 -12.48 -8.50
C CYS A 169 23.82 -11.23 -8.54
N ARG A 170 23.61 -10.28 -7.62
CA ARG A 170 24.40 -9.04 -7.56
C ARG A 170 25.85 -9.30 -7.22
N TRP A 171 26.10 -10.27 -6.34
CA TRP A 171 27.44 -10.70 -5.99
C TRP A 171 28.23 -11.16 -7.22
N SER A 172 27.59 -11.85 -8.18
CA SER A 172 28.26 -12.29 -9.42
C SER A 172 28.95 -11.14 -10.16
N LYS A 173 28.28 -9.98 -10.29
CA LYS A 173 28.84 -8.78 -10.94
C LYS A 173 30.03 -8.22 -10.16
N LEU A 174 29.93 -8.17 -8.83
CA LEU A 174 31.03 -7.73 -7.96
C LEU A 174 32.24 -8.65 -8.06
N TYR A 175 32.02 -9.96 -7.98
CA TYR A 175 33.06 -10.97 -8.10
C TYR A 175 33.77 -10.86 -9.45
N TYR A 176 32.99 -10.79 -10.53
CA TYR A 176 33.50 -10.61 -11.89
C TYR A 176 34.39 -9.36 -12.02
N TYR A 177 33.94 -8.21 -11.52
CA TYR A 177 34.73 -6.97 -11.57
C TYR A 177 36.00 -7.06 -10.73
N LEU A 178 35.94 -7.72 -9.57
CA LEU A 178 37.09 -7.90 -8.71
C LEU A 178 38.18 -8.75 -9.38
N ILE A 179 37.82 -9.90 -9.96
CA ILE A 179 38.80 -10.80 -10.58
C ILE A 179 39.33 -10.30 -11.93
N THR A 180 38.57 -9.44 -12.62
CA THR A 180 39.01 -8.81 -13.88
C THR A 180 39.79 -7.51 -13.66
N GLY A 181 39.92 -7.06 -12.41
CA GLY A 181 40.63 -5.83 -12.05
C GLY A 181 39.82 -4.54 -12.23
N LYS A 182 38.53 -4.63 -12.60
CA LYS A 182 37.63 -3.48 -12.76
C LYS A 182 37.13 -2.91 -11.43
N LEU A 183 37.21 -3.66 -10.34
CA LEU A 183 36.86 -3.21 -9.00
C LEU A 183 38.08 -3.29 -8.07
N GLN A 184 38.39 -2.18 -7.40
CA GLN A 184 39.35 -2.14 -6.30
C GLN A 184 38.59 -1.80 -5.01
N LEU A 185 38.81 -2.60 -3.97
CA LEU A 185 38.23 -2.38 -2.65
C LEU A 185 39.27 -1.82 -1.67
N PRO A 186 38.87 -0.95 -0.71
CA PRO A 186 39.83 -0.24 0.14
C PRO A 186 40.65 -1.13 1.07
N THR A 187 40.13 -2.31 1.44
CA THR A 187 40.78 -3.19 2.40
C THR A 187 40.85 -4.62 1.90
N ARG A 188 41.89 -5.35 2.31
CA ARG A 188 42.05 -6.79 2.01
C ARG A 188 40.92 -7.62 2.60
N ASP A 189 40.36 -7.21 3.75
CA ASP A 189 39.25 -7.90 4.38
C ASP A 189 37.99 -7.83 3.51
N MET A 190 37.66 -6.65 2.97
CA MET A 190 36.53 -6.50 2.04
C MET A 190 36.73 -7.32 0.76
N VAL A 191 37.95 -7.36 0.21
CA VAL A 191 38.30 -8.25 -0.92
C VAL A 191 38.03 -9.71 -0.55
N ASN A 192 38.52 -10.15 0.62
CA ASN A 192 38.37 -11.51 1.10
C ASN A 192 36.89 -11.91 1.30
N GLN A 193 36.07 -11.00 1.83
CA GLN A 193 34.63 -11.20 2.01
C GLN A 193 33.90 -11.40 0.67
N ILE A 194 34.28 -10.68 -0.38
CA ILE A 194 33.67 -10.85 -1.72
C ILE A 194 34.17 -12.13 -2.40
N LEU A 195 35.47 -12.43 -2.34
CA LEU A 195 36.03 -13.65 -2.96
C LEU A 195 35.47 -14.93 -2.33
N ASN A 196 35.27 -14.92 -1.01
CA ASN A 196 34.85 -16.08 -0.23
C ASN A 196 33.39 -16.00 0.25
N TYR A 197 32.59 -15.11 -0.35
CA TYR A 197 31.15 -15.08 -0.14
C TYR A 197 30.52 -16.45 -0.48
N PRO A 198 29.56 -16.95 0.33
CA PRO A 198 28.93 -16.32 1.49
C PRO A 198 29.58 -16.72 2.83
N ASN A 199 30.76 -17.33 2.80
CA ASN A 199 31.35 -18.06 3.92
C ASN A 199 32.30 -17.21 4.80
N VAL A 200 32.58 -15.96 4.41
CA VAL A 200 33.49 -15.06 5.12
C VAL A 200 32.82 -13.73 5.43
N GLY A 201 32.99 -13.26 6.67
CA GLY A 201 32.43 -12.02 7.19
C GLY A 201 31.01 -12.16 7.77
N ASP A 202 30.50 -11.09 8.39
CA ASP A 202 29.12 -11.07 8.88
C ASP A 202 28.14 -10.79 7.73
N MET A 203 27.28 -11.77 7.39
CA MET A 203 26.29 -11.64 6.33
C MET A 203 25.21 -10.57 6.58
N ARG A 204 25.07 -10.06 7.82
CA ARG A 204 24.25 -8.87 8.10
C ARG A 204 24.90 -7.57 7.61
N SER A 205 26.21 -7.58 7.36
CA SER A 205 26.98 -6.46 6.84
C SER A 205 27.41 -6.66 5.38
N VAL A 206 27.86 -7.87 5.03
CA VAL A 206 28.35 -8.20 3.68
C VAL A 206 27.24 -8.13 2.64
N ARG A 207 26.03 -8.66 2.91
CA ARG A 207 24.93 -8.65 1.93
C ARG A 207 24.42 -7.23 1.63
N PRO A 208 24.19 -6.34 2.62
CA PRO A 208 23.89 -4.94 2.33
C PRO A 208 25.01 -4.24 1.56
N PHE A 209 26.28 -4.52 1.89
CA PHE A 209 27.43 -3.98 1.17
C PHE A 209 27.42 -4.39 -0.31
N ILE A 210 27.23 -5.68 -0.61
CA ILE A 210 27.12 -6.19 -2.00
C ILE A 210 26.03 -5.43 -2.77
N ARG A 211 24.83 -5.35 -2.19
CA ARG A 211 23.67 -4.67 -2.79
C ARG A 211 23.94 -3.19 -3.05
N SER A 212 24.54 -2.50 -2.09
CA SER A 212 24.88 -1.07 -2.22
C SER A 212 25.95 -0.85 -3.29
N MET A 213 27.02 -1.65 -3.28
CA MET A 213 28.13 -1.50 -4.22
C MET A 213 27.70 -1.75 -5.66
N GLU A 214 26.91 -2.79 -5.91
CA GLU A 214 26.37 -3.07 -7.25
C GLU A 214 25.61 -1.86 -7.82
N MET A 215 24.80 -1.19 -7.01
CA MET A 215 24.06 0.00 -7.43
C MET A 215 24.96 1.17 -7.83
N THR A 216 26.16 1.28 -7.25
CA THR A 216 27.11 2.37 -7.55
C THR A 216 27.97 2.12 -8.78
N MET A 217 28.12 0.86 -9.22
CA MET A 217 29.02 0.50 -10.32
C MET A 217 28.62 1.14 -11.66
N ASP A 218 27.32 1.29 -11.90
CA ASP A 218 26.82 1.94 -13.12
C ASP A 218 26.95 3.47 -13.11
N MET A 219 27.43 4.05 -11.99
CA MET A 219 27.78 5.46 -11.92
C MET A 219 29.27 5.70 -12.20
N MET A 220 30.06 4.65 -12.42
CA MET A 220 31.49 4.79 -12.71
C MET A 220 31.73 5.31 -14.14
N PRO A 221 32.82 6.06 -14.39
CA PRO A 221 33.07 6.75 -15.67
C PRO A 221 33.19 5.83 -16.90
N ASP A 222 33.52 4.57 -16.68
CA ASP A 222 33.65 3.48 -17.64
C ASP A 222 32.36 2.63 -17.77
N GLY A 223 31.34 2.93 -16.96
CA GLY A 223 30.01 2.31 -16.96
C GLY A 223 29.22 2.66 -18.22
N LYS A 224 29.63 2.11 -19.37
CA LYS A 224 28.80 2.12 -20.58
C LYS A 224 27.59 1.23 -20.34
N VAL A 225 26.46 1.84 -19.98
CA VAL A 225 25.16 1.15 -20.04
C VAL A 225 24.87 0.94 -21.53
N ILE A 226 24.88 -0.32 -21.97
CA ILE A 226 24.35 -0.67 -23.28
C ILE A 226 22.84 -0.38 -23.19
N GLU A 227 22.38 0.66 -23.88
CA GLU A 227 20.95 0.91 -24.02
C GLU A 227 20.35 -0.29 -24.76
N SER A 228 19.42 -0.96 -24.10
CA SER A 228 18.78 -2.18 -24.59
C SER A 228 17.30 -2.14 -24.20
N ASP A 229 16.43 -2.29 -25.18
CA ASP A 229 14.99 -2.43 -24.98
C ASP A 229 14.61 -3.78 -24.34
N TRP A 230 15.60 -4.66 -24.17
CA TRP A 230 15.46 -6.00 -23.60
C TRP A 230 14.61 -6.03 -22.33
N LYS A 231 14.89 -5.13 -21.37
CA LYS A 231 14.17 -5.10 -20.09
C LYS A 231 12.66 -4.91 -20.29
N LYS A 232 12.28 -4.02 -21.22
CA LYS A 232 10.88 -3.76 -21.54
C LYS A 232 10.26 -4.98 -22.23
N GLN A 233 10.97 -5.54 -23.21
CA GLN A 233 10.52 -6.70 -24.00
C GLN A 233 10.39 -7.97 -23.17
N PHE A 234 11.32 -8.23 -22.23
CA PHE A 234 11.28 -9.35 -21.29
C PHE A 234 9.96 -9.42 -20.54
N TRP A 235 9.56 -8.28 -19.96
CA TRP A 235 8.31 -8.20 -19.20
C TRP A 235 7.08 -8.16 -20.09
N GLN A 236 7.16 -7.55 -21.28
CA GLN A 236 6.05 -7.49 -22.21
C GLN A 236 5.73 -8.88 -22.76
N GLN A 237 6.75 -9.63 -23.18
CA GLN A 237 6.58 -11.01 -23.62
C GLN A 237 6.07 -11.91 -22.48
N GLY A 238 6.60 -11.76 -21.26
CA GLY A 238 6.07 -12.46 -20.10
C GLY A 238 4.57 -12.20 -19.87
N LEU A 239 4.09 -10.99 -20.14
CA LEU A 239 2.66 -10.65 -20.07
C LEU A 239 1.85 -11.27 -21.22
N GLU A 240 2.38 -11.25 -22.45
CA GLU A 240 1.70 -11.74 -23.65
C GLU A 240 1.59 -13.26 -23.67
N ASP A 241 2.64 -13.96 -23.21
CA ASP A 241 2.78 -15.41 -23.36
C ASP A 241 2.20 -16.21 -22.17
N THR A 242 1.83 -15.54 -21.07
CA THR A 242 1.40 -16.24 -19.84
C THR A 242 0.16 -15.60 -19.21
N GLN A 243 -0.68 -16.42 -18.56
CA GLN A 243 -1.96 -15.97 -18.02
C GLN A 243 -1.83 -15.37 -16.61
N CYS A 244 -2.77 -14.48 -16.28
CA CYS A 244 -2.91 -13.97 -14.92
C CYS A 244 -3.60 -15.01 -14.02
N TRP A 245 -3.22 -15.06 -12.75
CA TRP A 245 -3.99 -15.73 -11.71
C TRP A 245 -3.97 -14.91 -10.42
N LYS A 246 -4.94 -15.15 -9.53
CA LYS A 246 -4.99 -14.49 -8.23
C LYS A 246 -3.88 -15.03 -7.33
N LEU A 247 -3.10 -14.11 -6.73
CA LEU A 247 -2.14 -14.49 -5.69
C LEU A 247 -2.90 -14.85 -4.40
N GLY A 248 -2.80 -16.10 -3.96
CA GLY A 248 -3.47 -16.62 -2.78
C GLY A 248 -2.84 -16.18 -1.46
N ILE A 249 -2.78 -14.87 -1.18
CA ILE A 249 -2.39 -14.37 0.15
C ILE A 249 -3.63 -14.42 1.05
N GLU A 250 -3.61 -15.29 2.04
CA GLU A 250 -4.59 -15.26 3.14
C GLU A 250 -4.31 -14.04 4.02
N LEU A 251 -5.16 -13.03 3.93
CA LEU A 251 -5.18 -11.93 4.90
C LEU A 251 -5.97 -12.38 6.12
N SER A 252 -5.49 -12.01 7.31
CA SER A 252 -6.26 -12.25 8.54
C SER A 252 -7.53 -11.40 8.51
N GLN A 253 -8.65 -12.02 8.16
CA GLN A 253 -9.96 -11.40 8.31
C GLN A 253 -10.33 -11.34 9.79
N GLN A 254 -10.81 -10.20 10.24
CA GLN A 254 -11.47 -10.14 11.55
C GLN A 254 -12.81 -10.87 11.46
N LYS A 255 -13.17 -11.58 12.54
CA LYS A 255 -14.46 -12.26 12.61
C LYS A 255 -15.58 -11.23 12.51
N GLU A 256 -16.59 -11.54 11.70
CA GLU A 256 -17.82 -10.76 11.64
C GLU A 256 -18.45 -10.66 13.02
N SER A 257 -18.80 -9.43 13.41
CA SER A 257 -19.58 -9.13 14.60
C SER A 257 -20.89 -8.52 14.16
N LYS A 258 -21.96 -8.79 14.90
CA LYS A 258 -23.28 -8.18 14.70
C LYS A 258 -23.74 -7.57 16.00
N ILE A 259 -24.34 -6.39 15.91
CA ILE A 259 -25.03 -5.79 17.05
C ILE A 259 -26.34 -6.53 17.22
N ASN A 260 -26.69 -6.85 18.48
CA ASN A 260 -27.97 -7.47 18.78
C ASN A 260 -29.11 -6.53 18.36
N GLY A 261 -29.92 -6.95 17.40
CA GLY A 261 -31.00 -6.13 16.83
C GLY A 261 -32.07 -5.73 17.85
N GLU A 262 -32.39 -6.61 18.81
CA GLU A 262 -33.32 -6.29 19.91
C GLU A 262 -32.72 -5.24 20.84
N ASN A 263 -31.44 -5.36 21.17
CA ASN A 263 -30.74 -4.34 21.96
C ASN A 263 -30.68 -2.99 21.24
N LEU A 264 -30.40 -2.98 19.93
CA LEU A 264 -30.40 -1.75 19.11
C LEU A 264 -31.78 -1.07 19.16
N GLU A 265 -32.86 -1.82 18.94
CA GLU A 265 -34.21 -1.26 18.96
C GLU A 265 -34.58 -0.74 20.36
N ASN A 266 -34.20 -1.46 21.43
CA ASN A 266 -34.40 -1.00 22.80
C ASN A 266 -33.65 0.30 23.10
N VAL A 267 -32.42 0.46 22.61
CA VAL A 267 -31.65 1.72 22.74
C VAL A 267 -32.32 2.84 21.95
N LYS A 268 -32.76 2.59 20.71
CA LYS A 268 -33.47 3.57 19.88
C LYS A 268 -34.76 4.05 20.54
N GLN A 269 -35.59 3.12 21.02
CA GLN A 269 -36.86 3.46 21.67
C GLN A 269 -36.63 4.20 22.99
N GLY A 270 -35.72 3.72 23.83
CA GLY A 270 -35.39 4.40 25.08
C GLY A 270 -34.86 5.82 24.85
N LEU A 271 -34.09 6.05 23.77
CA LEU A 271 -33.58 7.37 23.43
C LEU A 271 -34.71 8.33 23.01
N LYS A 272 -35.70 7.83 22.26
CA LYS A 272 -36.90 8.61 21.90
C LYS A 272 -37.72 8.97 23.13
N ASP A 273 -37.92 8.02 24.04
CA ASP A 273 -38.64 8.28 25.30
C ASP A 273 -37.89 9.33 26.14
N HIS A 274 -36.56 9.21 26.22
CA HIS A 274 -35.71 10.18 26.94
C HIS A 274 -35.74 11.58 26.31
N PHE A 275 -35.79 11.67 24.98
CA PHE A 275 -35.99 12.94 24.27
C PHE A 275 -37.26 13.64 24.76
N TYR A 276 -38.39 12.94 24.79
CA TYR A 276 -39.67 13.52 25.23
C TYR A 276 -39.68 13.87 26.73
N LEU A 277 -39.04 13.06 27.57
CA LEU A 277 -38.95 13.31 29.02
C LEU A 277 -38.10 14.53 29.36
N THR A 278 -37.07 14.80 28.57
CA THR A 278 -36.10 15.88 28.83
C THR A 278 -36.40 17.17 28.07
N ASN A 279 -37.32 17.12 27.11
CA ASN A 279 -37.80 18.32 26.43
C ASN A 279 -38.70 19.16 27.36
N LYS A 280 -38.28 20.40 27.64
CA LYS A 280 -38.93 21.28 28.61
C LYS A 280 -39.70 22.43 27.97
N SER A 281 -39.59 22.63 26.66
CA SER A 281 -40.15 23.78 25.96
C SER A 281 -40.70 23.37 24.60
N THR A 282 -41.66 24.15 24.11
CA THR A 282 -42.10 24.08 22.71
C THR A 282 -41.32 25.02 21.81
N ASP A 283 -40.44 25.85 22.38
CA ASP A 283 -39.53 26.73 21.64
C ASP A 283 -38.32 25.95 21.10
N ILE A 284 -37.56 26.55 20.19
CA ILE A 284 -36.37 25.94 19.59
C ILE A 284 -35.30 25.70 20.67
N ASP A 285 -34.94 24.43 20.88
CA ASP A 285 -33.81 24.04 21.73
C ASP A 285 -32.71 23.40 20.87
N ALA A 286 -31.85 24.25 20.29
CA ALA A 286 -30.78 23.81 19.42
C ALA A 286 -29.80 22.83 20.09
N LYS A 287 -29.60 22.93 21.41
CA LYS A 287 -28.74 22.00 22.15
C LYS A 287 -29.41 20.62 22.24
N HIS A 288 -30.66 20.58 22.70
CA HIS A 288 -31.42 19.34 22.86
C HIS A 288 -31.57 18.61 21.52
N ASP A 289 -32.09 19.30 20.51
CA ASP A 289 -32.31 18.73 19.17
C ASP A 289 -31.02 18.21 18.53
N THR A 290 -29.91 18.95 18.68
CA THR A 290 -28.61 18.53 18.11
C THR A 290 -28.08 17.28 18.80
N ILE A 291 -28.10 17.24 20.14
CA ILE A 291 -27.56 16.11 20.90
C ILE A 291 -28.34 14.83 20.59
N PHE A 292 -29.66 14.87 20.70
CA PHE A 292 -30.49 13.69 20.44
C PHE A 292 -30.51 13.33 18.95
N GLY A 293 -30.60 14.32 18.07
CA GLY A 293 -30.61 14.14 16.62
C GLY A 293 -29.35 13.45 16.10
N LEU A 294 -28.16 13.90 16.51
CA LEU A 294 -26.89 13.28 16.10
C LEU A 294 -26.77 11.82 16.58
N VAL A 295 -27.19 11.54 17.81
CA VAL A 295 -27.15 10.17 18.35
C VAL A 295 -28.12 9.27 17.60
N MET A 296 -29.37 9.70 17.40
CA MET A 296 -30.37 8.95 16.64
C MET A 296 -29.89 8.70 15.20
N TYR A 297 -29.34 9.72 14.54
CA TYR A 297 -28.80 9.61 13.19
C TYR A 297 -27.71 8.53 13.08
N CYS A 298 -26.79 8.46 14.05
CA CYS A 298 -25.78 7.39 14.07
C CYS A 298 -26.35 6.00 14.36
N LEU A 299 -27.43 5.89 15.15
CA LEU A 299 -28.12 4.61 15.37
C LEU A 299 -28.80 4.09 14.09
N GLU A 300 -29.39 4.98 13.28
CA GLU A 300 -29.94 4.60 11.96
C GLU A 300 -28.84 4.06 11.03
N ILE A 301 -27.67 4.72 10.99
CA ILE A 301 -26.51 4.24 10.22
C ILE A 301 -26.07 2.85 10.69
N ILE A 302 -26.05 2.61 12.01
CA ILE A 302 -25.72 1.30 12.56
C ILE A 302 -26.72 0.22 12.12
N GLU A 303 -28.02 0.54 12.08
CA GLU A 303 -29.04 -0.40 11.61
C GLU A 303 -28.84 -0.79 10.14
N GLU A 304 -28.52 0.19 9.29
CA GLU A 304 -28.17 -0.04 7.88
C GLU A 304 -26.92 -0.92 7.72
N MET A 305 -25.91 -0.75 8.59
CA MET A 305 -24.72 -1.60 8.62
C MET A 305 -25.01 -3.03 9.08
N ASN A 306 -25.91 -3.20 10.04
CA ASN A 306 -26.25 -4.51 10.61
C ASN A 306 -27.13 -5.36 9.66
N SER A 307 -27.67 -4.72 8.63
CA SER A 307 -28.48 -5.37 7.60
C SER A 307 -27.62 -6.21 6.65
N GLY A 308 -27.93 -7.52 6.54
CA GLY A 308 -27.23 -8.43 5.64
C GLY A 308 -25.74 -8.65 5.98
N GLU A 309 -24.88 -8.41 4.98
CA GLU A 309 -23.40 -8.42 5.05
C GLU A 309 -22.83 -6.99 4.86
N ASN A 310 -23.61 -5.95 5.17
CA ASN A 310 -23.19 -4.57 4.91
C ASN A 310 -22.02 -4.14 5.80
N ASN A 311 -21.84 -4.73 6.98
CA ASN A 311 -20.73 -4.50 7.90
C ASN A 311 -19.34 -4.66 7.27
N THR A 312 -19.19 -5.46 6.21
CA THR A 312 -17.91 -5.65 5.49
C THR A 312 -17.86 -4.92 4.13
N SER A 313 -18.78 -3.98 3.89
CA SER A 313 -18.93 -3.28 2.61
C SER A 313 -18.16 -1.94 2.53
N ILE A 314 -18.11 -1.37 1.31
CA ILE A 314 -17.63 0.00 1.10
C ILE A 314 -18.53 1.01 1.84
N LEU A 315 -19.85 0.78 1.83
CA LEU A 315 -20.82 1.66 2.46
C LEU A 315 -20.63 1.70 3.97
N SER A 316 -20.30 0.58 4.63
CA SER A 316 -20.01 0.61 6.08
C SER A 316 -18.74 1.39 6.43
N ARG A 317 -17.76 1.48 5.52
CA ARG A 317 -16.62 2.39 5.70
C ARG A 317 -17.03 3.86 5.64
N MET A 318 -17.94 4.18 4.73
CA MET A 318 -18.53 5.52 4.65
C MET A 318 -19.38 5.81 5.90
N GLY A 319 -20.20 4.87 6.36
CA GLY A 319 -20.97 5.01 7.58
C GLY A 319 -20.09 5.17 8.83
N LEU A 320 -19.00 4.41 8.95
CA LEU A 320 -18.07 4.54 10.09
C LEU A 320 -17.39 5.91 10.09
N ARG A 321 -17.03 6.42 8.91
CA ARG A 321 -16.55 7.80 8.75
C ARG A 321 -17.60 8.78 9.27
N THR A 322 -18.84 8.67 8.81
CA THR A 322 -19.94 9.56 9.22
C THR A 322 -20.16 9.53 10.73
N ILE A 323 -20.22 8.35 11.35
CA ILE A 323 -20.32 8.21 12.81
C ILE A 323 -19.15 8.89 13.52
N THR A 324 -17.92 8.76 12.99
CA THR A 324 -16.73 9.43 13.54
C THR A 324 -16.86 10.95 13.47
N GLU A 325 -17.34 11.49 12.34
CA GLU A 325 -17.57 12.94 12.16
C GLU A 325 -18.65 13.46 13.12
N CYS A 326 -19.77 12.73 13.26
CA CYS A 326 -20.84 13.05 14.22
C CYS A 326 -20.34 13.02 15.66
N TYR A 327 -19.58 12.00 16.05
CA TYR A 327 -19.01 11.90 17.40
C TYR A 327 -18.09 13.09 17.72
N ILE A 328 -17.17 13.44 16.81
CA ILE A 328 -16.26 14.58 17.01
C ILE A 328 -17.04 15.89 17.08
N THR A 329 -18.06 16.06 16.23
CA THR A 329 -18.91 17.26 16.23
C THR A 329 -19.67 17.39 17.54
N LEU A 330 -20.30 16.31 18.01
CA LEU A 330 -21.01 16.28 19.29
C LEU A 330 -20.07 16.55 20.46
N ALA A 331 -18.91 15.89 20.51
CA ALA A 331 -17.90 16.10 21.55
C ALA A 331 -17.42 17.55 21.58
N TYR A 332 -17.22 18.16 20.41
CA TYR A 332 -16.80 19.55 20.30
C TYR A 332 -17.88 20.52 20.79
N LEU A 333 -19.13 20.34 20.38
CA LEU A 333 -20.23 21.19 20.84
C LEU A 333 -20.46 21.04 22.34
N CYS A 334 -20.41 19.81 22.89
CA CYS A 334 -20.46 19.57 24.34
C CYS A 334 -19.27 20.16 25.10
N HIS A 335 -18.09 20.27 24.47
CA HIS A 335 -16.93 20.91 25.08
C HIS A 335 -17.08 22.44 25.14
N GLN A 336 -17.61 23.05 24.08
CA GLN A 336 -17.84 24.49 24.02
C GLN A 336 -19.03 24.94 24.88
N ASP A 337 -20.05 24.09 24.95
CA ASP A 337 -21.30 24.22 25.70
C ASP A 337 -21.84 25.64 25.89
N ASN A 338 -22.03 26.35 24.77
CA ASN A 338 -22.65 27.67 24.77
C ASN A 338 -23.72 27.79 23.69
N ALA A 339 -24.75 28.58 23.97
CA ALA A 339 -25.95 28.68 23.14
C ALA A 339 -25.67 29.16 21.72
N GLU A 340 -24.73 30.11 21.56
CA GLU A 340 -24.34 30.64 20.24
C GLU A 340 -23.78 29.55 19.34
N MET A 341 -22.95 28.65 19.89
CA MET A 341 -22.35 27.55 19.12
C MET A 341 -23.36 26.49 18.68
N TRP A 342 -24.30 26.13 19.57
CA TRP A 342 -25.40 25.22 19.22
C TRP A 342 -26.26 25.80 18.10
N GLN A 343 -26.59 27.09 18.18
CA GLN A 343 -27.35 27.78 17.14
C GLN A 343 -26.56 27.93 15.84
N ALA A 344 -25.26 28.22 15.90
CA ALA A 344 -24.41 28.34 14.72
C ALA A 344 -24.33 27.02 13.93
N TYR A 345 -24.25 25.87 14.62
CA TYR A 345 -24.30 24.56 13.97
C TYR A 345 -25.64 24.32 13.26
N ARG A 346 -26.76 24.63 13.92
CA ARG A 346 -28.11 24.48 13.37
C ARG A 346 -28.33 25.37 12.14
N VAL A 347 -28.10 26.67 12.28
CA VAL A 347 -28.25 27.66 11.19
C VAL A 347 -27.36 27.32 9.99
N TYR A 348 -26.15 26.81 10.23
CA TYR A 348 -25.29 26.34 9.15
C TYR A 348 -25.94 25.20 8.35
N GLY A 349 -26.59 24.24 9.02
CA GLY A 349 -27.35 23.16 8.40
C GLY A 349 -28.47 23.68 7.49
N SER A 350 -29.32 24.56 8.00
CA SER A 350 -30.42 25.16 7.23
C SER A 350 -29.87 26.00 6.05
N GLY A 351 -28.74 26.70 6.23
CA GLY A 351 -28.03 27.41 5.17
C GLY A 351 -27.47 26.50 4.06
N GLN A 352 -26.99 25.30 4.39
CA GLN A 352 -26.58 24.30 3.39
C GLN A 352 -27.78 23.74 2.61
N ALA A 353 -28.91 23.50 3.28
CA ALA A 353 -30.16 23.13 2.61
C ALA A 353 -30.62 24.25 1.66
N LYS A 354 -30.52 25.52 2.09
CA LYS A 354 -30.79 26.69 1.25
C LYS A 354 -29.95 26.71 -0.02
N LEU A 355 -28.65 26.56 0.15
CA LEU A 355 -27.71 26.52 -0.96
C LEU A 355 -28.00 25.37 -1.94
N ALA A 356 -28.37 24.20 -1.42
CA ALA A 356 -28.69 23.03 -2.24
C ALA A 356 -29.95 23.27 -3.07
N PHE A 357 -31.06 23.74 -2.47
CA PHE A 357 -32.30 23.93 -3.22
C PHE A 357 -32.17 25.04 -4.28
N LEU A 358 -31.50 26.16 -3.96
CA LEU A 358 -31.28 27.25 -4.93
C LEU A 358 -30.47 26.78 -6.15
N LYS A 359 -29.51 25.87 -5.96
CA LYS A 359 -28.77 25.25 -7.07
C LYS A 359 -29.66 24.31 -7.90
N LEU A 360 -30.49 23.50 -7.24
CA LEU A 360 -31.37 22.55 -7.91
C LEU A 360 -32.53 23.23 -8.63
N GLU A 361 -32.95 24.42 -8.19
CA GLU A 361 -33.98 25.22 -8.85
C GLU A 361 -33.51 25.73 -10.22
N GLN A 362 -32.22 26.01 -10.36
CA GLN A 362 -31.61 26.57 -11.58
C GLN A 362 -31.38 25.55 -12.70
N ILE A 363 -31.52 24.25 -12.42
CA ILE A 363 -31.28 23.18 -13.41
C ILE A 363 -32.61 22.65 -13.97
N GLU A 364 -32.66 22.46 -15.29
CA GLU A 364 -33.86 21.92 -15.97
C GLU A 364 -34.12 20.46 -15.58
N GLN A 365 -33.06 19.65 -15.58
CA GLN A 365 -33.12 18.22 -15.26
C GLN A 365 -32.72 17.99 -13.81
N LYS A 366 -33.72 18.03 -12.93
CA LYS A 366 -33.54 17.87 -11.49
C LYS A 366 -33.21 16.40 -11.14
N PRO A 367 -32.25 16.14 -10.22
CA PRO A 367 -31.97 14.80 -9.74
C PRO A 367 -33.13 14.26 -8.89
N LYS A 368 -33.29 12.93 -8.84
CA LYS A 368 -34.43 12.26 -8.18
C LYS A 368 -34.19 11.85 -6.73
N TYR A 369 -32.96 11.97 -6.22
CA TYR A 369 -32.62 11.49 -4.88
C TYR A 369 -33.18 12.39 -3.77
N VAL A 370 -33.60 13.62 -4.11
CA VAL A 370 -34.13 14.59 -3.17
C VAL A 370 -35.21 15.43 -3.83
N ASP A 371 -36.25 15.72 -3.05
CA ASP A 371 -37.30 16.66 -3.43
C ASP A 371 -36.92 18.10 -3.04
N ILE A 372 -37.17 19.06 -3.94
CA ILE A 372 -36.80 20.46 -3.73
C ILE A 372 -37.63 21.09 -2.63
N ASP A 373 -38.92 20.76 -2.54
CA ASP A 373 -39.80 21.31 -1.51
C ASP A 373 -39.36 20.85 -0.11
N THR A 374 -38.84 19.61 -0.01
CA THR A 374 -38.18 19.12 1.21
C THR A 374 -36.97 19.99 1.60
N LEU A 375 -36.05 20.27 0.67
CA LEU A 375 -34.87 21.12 0.98
C LEU A 375 -35.27 22.55 1.32
N ARG A 376 -36.29 23.09 0.66
CA ARG A 376 -36.83 24.42 0.96
C ARG A 376 -37.45 24.46 2.36
N SER A 377 -38.21 23.42 2.74
CA SER A 377 -38.80 23.27 4.07
C SER A 377 -37.72 23.25 5.15
N LEU A 378 -36.63 22.49 4.95
CA LEU A 378 -35.50 22.44 5.87
C LEU A 378 -34.75 23.78 5.94
N ALA A 379 -34.59 24.47 4.81
CA ALA A 379 -33.94 25.78 4.78
C ALA A 379 -34.73 26.85 5.53
N GLY A 380 -36.07 26.74 5.55
CA GLY A 380 -36.98 27.68 6.21
C GLY A 380 -37.50 27.19 7.56
N GLU A 381 -36.86 26.21 8.20
CA GLU A 381 -37.42 25.49 9.37
C GLU A 381 -37.62 26.38 10.60
N ASP A 382 -36.64 27.24 10.91
CA ASP A 382 -36.65 28.11 12.11
C ASP A 382 -37.07 29.55 11.79
N GLN A 383 -36.84 30.00 10.56
CA GLN A 383 -37.19 31.33 10.06
C GLN A 383 -37.34 31.30 8.54
N TRP A 384 -37.97 32.32 7.96
CA TRP A 384 -38.13 32.43 6.51
C TRP A 384 -36.77 32.30 5.79
N GLU A 385 -36.70 31.49 4.72
CA GLU A 385 -35.44 31.11 4.09
C GLU A 385 -34.63 32.31 3.60
N GLU A 386 -35.27 33.42 3.24
CA GLU A 386 -34.60 34.65 2.81
C GLU A 386 -33.78 35.33 3.91
N PHE A 387 -34.10 35.08 5.19
CA PHE A 387 -33.32 35.55 6.34
C PHE A 387 -32.18 34.61 6.75
N VAL A 388 -32.06 33.43 6.12
CA VAL A 388 -30.98 32.47 6.40
C VAL A 388 -29.74 32.78 5.56
N GLU A 389 -28.61 33.02 6.24
CA GLU A 389 -27.32 33.25 5.60
C GLU A 389 -26.69 31.94 5.08
N ILE A 390 -26.05 32.00 3.92
CA ILE A 390 -25.30 30.86 3.36
C ILE A 390 -23.81 31.06 3.65
N ASN A 391 -23.29 30.30 4.61
CA ASN A 391 -21.86 30.23 4.87
C ASN A 391 -21.18 29.20 3.94
N LEU A 392 -20.25 29.65 3.09
CA LEU A 392 -19.48 28.80 2.17
C LEU A 392 -18.24 28.15 2.83
N GLY A 393 -17.88 28.58 4.03
CA GLY A 393 -16.79 28.03 4.82
C GLY A 393 -17.25 26.92 5.76
N HIS A 394 -16.65 26.86 6.94
CA HIS A 394 -17.09 26.00 8.03
C HIS A 394 -17.80 26.85 9.08
N TRP A 395 -18.81 26.31 9.76
CA TRP A 395 -19.61 27.04 10.75
C TRP A 395 -18.78 27.66 11.89
N GLU A 396 -17.63 27.07 12.20
CA GLU A 396 -16.65 27.61 13.17
C GLU A 396 -15.28 27.94 12.55
N SER A 397 -15.18 28.12 11.23
CA SER A 397 -13.91 28.40 10.53
C SER A 397 -12.74 27.45 10.90
N THR A 398 -13.08 26.22 11.30
CA THR A 398 -12.18 25.19 11.80
C THR A 398 -12.12 24.00 10.85
N ASN A 399 -11.49 22.91 11.28
CA ASN A 399 -11.68 21.60 10.65
C ASN A 399 -11.81 20.50 11.71
N LEU A 400 -12.32 19.35 11.29
CA LEU A 400 -12.57 18.20 12.16
C LEU A 400 -11.35 17.76 12.98
N ARG A 401 -10.14 17.87 12.40
CA ARG A 401 -8.90 17.55 13.12
C ARG A 401 -8.64 18.52 14.28
N LYS A 402 -8.91 19.82 14.10
CA LYS A 402 -8.79 20.81 15.18
C LYS A 402 -9.90 20.66 16.22
N MET A 403 -11.13 20.36 15.78
CA MET A 403 -12.26 20.09 16.68
C MET A 403 -11.96 18.90 17.59
N SER A 404 -11.47 17.79 17.02
CA SER A 404 -11.12 16.60 17.80
C SER A 404 -9.96 16.84 18.78
N ASP A 405 -8.98 17.66 18.42
CA ASP A 405 -7.90 18.09 19.33
C ASP A 405 -8.46 18.88 20.52
N THR A 406 -9.32 19.87 20.22
CA THR A 406 -9.92 20.76 21.23
C THR A 406 -10.84 19.99 22.18
N ALA A 407 -11.65 19.07 21.65
CA ALA A 407 -12.57 18.23 22.42
C ALA A 407 -11.89 17.04 23.13
N GLY A 408 -10.57 16.84 22.95
CA GLY A 408 -9.84 15.74 23.59
C GLY A 408 -10.09 14.35 22.98
N VAL A 409 -10.62 14.26 21.77
CA VAL A 409 -11.02 13.00 21.08
C VAL A 409 -10.18 12.72 19.82
N LYS A 410 -8.99 13.33 19.72
CA LYS A 410 -8.09 13.21 18.56
C LYS A 410 -7.61 11.78 18.27
N GLU A 411 -7.52 10.93 19.29
CA GLU A 411 -7.15 9.53 19.09
C GLU A 411 -8.21 8.79 18.26
N ASP A 412 -9.50 9.09 18.44
CA ASP A 412 -10.58 8.54 17.61
C ASP A 412 -10.50 9.08 16.17
N TYR A 413 -10.22 10.38 16.00
CA TYR A 413 -9.95 10.97 14.68
C TYR A 413 -8.81 10.22 13.96
N ASN A 414 -7.66 10.05 14.62
CA ASN A 414 -6.50 9.38 14.02
C ASN A 414 -6.77 7.90 13.72
N SER A 415 -7.64 7.25 14.51
CA SER A 415 -7.94 5.83 14.38
C SER A 415 -8.86 5.54 13.18
N PHE A 416 -9.88 6.37 12.97
CA PHE A 416 -10.96 6.05 12.03
C PHE A 416 -11.04 6.98 10.84
N TYR A 417 -10.74 8.28 10.98
CA TYR A 417 -11.04 9.27 9.95
C TYR A 417 -10.18 9.12 8.69
N ASP A 418 -8.84 9.13 8.82
CA ASP A 418 -7.94 9.27 7.67
C ASP A 418 -8.10 8.12 6.67
N TRP A 419 -8.26 6.87 7.15
CA TRP A 419 -8.45 5.72 6.26
C TRP A 419 -9.86 5.65 5.66
N THR A 420 -10.90 5.86 6.46
CA THR A 420 -12.29 5.79 5.97
C THR A 420 -12.63 6.95 5.03
N SER A 421 -12.00 8.12 5.21
CA SER A 421 -12.05 9.25 4.27
C SER A 421 -11.62 8.85 2.85
N GLY A 422 -10.67 7.92 2.73
CA GLY A 422 -10.24 7.38 1.45
C GLY A 422 -11.36 6.71 0.65
N PHE A 423 -12.31 6.04 1.32
CA PHE A 423 -13.44 5.36 0.66
C PHE A 423 -14.46 6.36 0.13
N ALA A 424 -14.78 7.38 0.92
CA ALA A 424 -15.74 8.40 0.52
C ALA A 424 -15.22 9.31 -0.60
N HIS A 425 -13.91 9.52 -0.71
CA HIS A 425 -13.29 10.32 -1.77
C HIS A 425 -12.78 9.51 -2.97
N GLY A 426 -12.97 8.17 -2.97
CA GLY A 426 -12.46 7.32 -4.05
C GLY A 426 -10.94 7.38 -4.21
N GLN A 427 -10.20 7.54 -3.09
CA GLN A 427 -8.75 7.64 -3.12
C GLN A 427 -8.12 6.32 -3.58
N TRP A 428 -6.96 6.41 -4.24
CA TRP A 428 -6.31 5.27 -4.89
C TRP A 428 -6.16 4.04 -3.99
N ALA A 429 -5.79 4.21 -2.71
CA ALA A 429 -5.61 3.08 -1.81
C ALA A 429 -6.93 2.36 -1.47
N ALA A 430 -8.04 3.10 -1.30
CA ALA A 430 -9.35 2.52 -1.08
C ALA A 430 -9.82 1.77 -2.34
N VAL A 431 -9.72 2.40 -3.52
CA VAL A 431 -10.03 1.76 -4.82
C VAL A 431 -9.20 0.48 -5.00
N ARG A 432 -7.88 0.55 -4.80
CA ARG A 432 -6.98 -0.60 -4.90
C ARG A 432 -7.41 -1.73 -3.97
N ASN A 433 -7.80 -1.43 -2.73
CA ASN A 433 -8.16 -2.42 -1.73
C ASN A 433 -9.48 -3.14 -2.04
N THR A 434 -10.44 -2.43 -2.65
CA THR A 434 -11.79 -2.95 -2.87
C THR A 434 -11.99 -3.60 -4.23
N THR A 435 -11.27 -3.14 -5.27
CA THR A 435 -11.57 -3.53 -6.66
C THR A 435 -10.51 -4.38 -7.35
N TYR A 436 -9.33 -4.55 -6.74
CA TYR A 436 -8.24 -5.30 -7.37
C TYR A 436 -7.67 -6.38 -6.44
N ASP A 437 -7.26 -7.50 -7.03
CA ASP A 437 -6.34 -8.47 -6.44
C ASP A 437 -4.93 -8.27 -7.02
N THR A 438 -3.94 -8.89 -6.38
CA THR A 438 -2.57 -8.96 -6.90
C THR A 438 -2.44 -10.17 -7.82
N CYS A 439 -1.93 -9.99 -9.04
CA CYS A 439 -1.61 -11.12 -9.91
C CYS A 439 -0.47 -11.95 -9.29
N GLY A 440 -0.66 -13.26 -9.25
CA GLY A 440 0.32 -14.21 -8.74
C GLY A 440 1.37 -14.62 -9.75
N ASN A 441 1.25 -14.20 -11.02
CA ASN A 441 2.23 -14.48 -12.04
C ASN A 441 3.49 -13.61 -11.85
N PRO A 442 4.66 -14.21 -11.56
CA PRO A 442 5.90 -13.46 -11.35
C PRO A 442 6.34 -12.69 -12.59
N MET A 443 6.04 -13.20 -13.79
CA MET A 443 6.35 -12.55 -15.07
C MET A 443 5.49 -11.30 -15.34
N HIS A 444 4.45 -11.04 -14.53
CA HIS A 444 3.56 -9.88 -14.69
C HIS A 444 3.87 -8.75 -13.69
N ARG A 445 4.99 -8.85 -12.97
CA ARG A 445 5.40 -7.88 -11.93
C ARG A 445 4.36 -7.69 -10.84
N LEU A 446 3.60 -8.74 -10.51
CA LEU A 446 2.54 -8.71 -9.50
C LEU A 446 1.58 -7.53 -9.71
N HIS A 447 1.22 -7.26 -10.97
CA HIS A 447 0.32 -6.16 -11.32
C HIS A 447 -1.08 -6.36 -10.69
N ARG A 448 -1.99 -5.42 -10.97
CA ARG A 448 -3.35 -5.46 -10.43
C ARG A 448 -4.29 -6.15 -11.41
N ILE A 449 -5.09 -7.08 -10.92
CA ILE A 449 -6.17 -7.73 -11.68
C ILE A 449 -7.51 -7.45 -11.01
N PRO A 450 -8.63 -7.34 -11.75
CA PRO A 450 -9.94 -7.10 -11.15
C PRO A 450 -10.28 -8.16 -10.08
N LYS A 451 -10.82 -7.71 -8.96
CA LYS A 451 -11.28 -8.55 -7.86
C LYS A 451 -12.74 -8.94 -8.09
N GLU A 452 -13.09 -10.20 -7.83
CA GLU A 452 -14.48 -10.67 -7.96
C GLU A 452 -15.41 -10.12 -6.86
N LYS A 453 -15.01 -10.23 -5.58
CA LYS A 453 -15.76 -9.69 -4.43
C LYS A 453 -14.82 -8.93 -3.50
N SER A 454 -15.24 -7.74 -3.07
CA SER A 454 -14.55 -7.03 -1.99
C SER A 454 -14.62 -7.85 -0.70
N ASP A 455 -13.56 -7.79 0.08
CA ASP A 455 -13.41 -8.56 1.31
C ASP A 455 -12.70 -7.66 2.29
N LEU A 456 -13.49 -6.88 3.03
CA LEU A 456 -13.03 -5.93 4.01
C LEU A 456 -13.34 -6.47 5.40
N ASN A 457 -12.53 -6.06 6.38
CA ASN A 457 -12.81 -6.39 7.76
C ASN A 457 -14.19 -5.86 8.22
N ASP A 458 -14.71 -6.46 9.27
CA ASP A 458 -15.87 -5.94 10.00
C ASP A 458 -15.58 -4.54 10.59
N VAL A 459 -16.61 -3.68 10.73
CA VAL A 459 -16.53 -2.36 11.42
C VAL A 459 -17.50 -2.22 12.58
N THR A 460 -18.26 -3.27 12.88
CA THR A 460 -19.37 -3.25 13.80
C THR A 460 -18.92 -2.86 15.21
N GLU A 461 -17.82 -3.42 15.69
CA GLU A 461 -17.29 -3.11 17.03
C GLU A 461 -16.79 -1.66 17.13
N ASP A 462 -16.19 -1.11 16.07
CA ASP A 462 -15.72 0.27 16.02
C ASP A 462 -16.91 1.25 16.02
N ALA A 463 -17.91 0.99 15.17
CA ALA A 463 -19.14 1.78 15.11
C ALA A 463 -19.91 1.74 16.45
N LYS A 464 -20.03 0.55 17.06
CA LYS A 464 -20.62 0.35 18.39
C LYS A 464 -19.90 1.17 19.45
N THR A 465 -18.56 1.14 19.44
CA THR A 465 -17.74 1.89 20.41
C THR A 465 -17.97 3.39 20.29
N LEU A 466 -17.96 3.93 19.06
CA LEU A 466 -18.20 5.36 18.83
C LEU A 466 -19.63 5.78 19.23
N CYS A 467 -20.65 4.98 18.90
CA CYS A 467 -22.02 5.29 19.29
C CYS A 467 -22.24 5.22 20.80
N ASN A 468 -21.62 4.25 21.49
CA ASN A 468 -21.67 4.21 22.96
C ASN A 468 -21.00 5.44 23.59
N LYS A 469 -19.90 5.96 23.02
CA LYS A 469 -19.31 7.23 23.46
C LYS A 469 -20.25 8.42 23.22
N MET A 470 -21.03 8.42 22.14
CA MET A 470 -22.05 9.46 21.90
C MET A 470 -23.20 9.36 22.91
N LEU A 471 -23.65 8.15 23.26
CA LEU A 471 -24.64 7.93 24.33
C LEU A 471 -24.12 8.40 25.69
N ASP A 472 -22.82 8.21 25.97
CA ASP A 472 -22.18 8.74 27.18
C ASP A 472 -22.18 10.28 27.20
N LEU A 473 -21.86 10.93 26.07
CA LEU A 473 -21.93 12.38 25.95
C LEU A 473 -23.36 12.88 26.14
N MET A 474 -24.34 12.25 25.50
CA MET A 474 -25.76 12.60 25.68
C MET A 474 -26.17 12.48 27.15
N ASN A 475 -25.88 11.35 27.80
CA ASN A 475 -26.20 11.14 29.21
C ASN A 475 -25.47 12.13 30.14
N SER A 476 -24.28 12.64 29.77
CA SER A 476 -23.61 13.68 30.54
C SER A 476 -24.35 15.02 30.52
N GLN A 477 -25.05 15.32 29.42
CA GLN A 477 -25.80 16.56 29.23
C GLN A 477 -27.25 16.43 29.71
N TYR A 478 -27.84 15.26 29.53
CA TYR A 478 -29.20 14.89 29.92
C TYR A 478 -29.16 13.56 30.70
N PRO A 479 -28.90 13.61 32.03
CA PRO A 479 -28.72 12.43 32.87
C PRO A 479 -29.89 11.44 32.87
N ASP A 480 -29.65 10.28 33.49
CA ASP A 480 -30.61 9.17 33.69
C ASP A 480 -30.88 8.30 32.45
N PHE A 481 -29.92 8.24 31.50
CA PHE A 481 -29.93 7.33 30.35
C PHE A 481 -28.80 6.28 30.39
N SER A 482 -29.14 5.04 30.77
CA SER A 482 -28.17 3.96 30.99
C SER A 482 -28.04 2.94 29.85
N LEU A 483 -28.89 2.96 28.84
CA LEU A 483 -28.89 1.95 27.77
C LEU A 483 -27.65 2.10 26.86
N ARG A 484 -27.03 0.99 26.47
CA ARG A 484 -25.85 0.94 25.58
C ARG A 484 -26.00 -0.20 24.58
N LEU A 485 -25.34 -0.04 23.44
CA LEU A 485 -25.25 -1.06 22.40
C LEU A 485 -24.35 -2.21 22.86
N THR A 486 -24.81 -3.46 22.66
CA THR A 486 -24.10 -4.70 23.02
C THR A 486 -23.68 -5.51 21.81
#